data_AF-A0A1F8DXC8-F1
#
_entry.id   AF-A0A1F8DXC8-F1
#
_cell.length_a   1.000
_cell.length_b   1.000
_cell.length_c   1.000
_cell.angle_alpha   90.00
_cell.angle_beta   90.00
_cell.angle_gamma   90.00
#
_symmetry.space_group_name_H-M   'P 1'
#
loop_
_entity.id
_entity.type
_entity.pdbx_description
1 polymer ?
#
loop_
_entity_poly.entity_id
_entity_poly.type
_entity_poly.pdbx_seq_one_letter_code
_entity_poly.pdbx_strand_id
1 'polypeptide(L)'
;MSITKTQKQILDIFEKNGGALPSFREIARQIGVSSTNTVSYHIERLRKNGYLDIGHSPQGMANLSLKTILALDAKPGVYVVLCANKPFYIGSSTNIRKDILETVIGIDRSPFPQIVGKPEELSIAYHIIESEPERADLKQYLLEFYQAKGIDI
;
A
#
# COMPACT_ATOMS: atom_id res chain seq x y z
N MET A 1 10.19 -12.96 -6.98
CA MET A 1 10.58 -12.47 -8.32
C MET A 1 11.12 -11.06 -8.18
N SER A 2 12.22 -10.72 -8.85
CA SER A 2 12.76 -9.35 -8.84
C SER A 2 11.92 -8.43 -9.74
N ILE A 3 11.61 -7.24 -9.26
CA ILE A 3 11.02 -6.14 -10.06
C ILE A 3 12.02 -5.74 -11.15
N THR A 4 11.55 -5.56 -12.38
CA THR A 4 12.40 -5.08 -13.49
C THR A 4 12.61 -3.57 -13.41
N LYS A 5 13.63 -3.04 -14.10
CA LYS A 5 13.88 -1.59 -14.18
C LYS A 5 12.64 -0.80 -14.63
N THR A 6 11.97 -1.28 -15.69
CA THR A 6 10.75 -0.66 -16.24
C THR A 6 9.60 -0.70 -15.23
N GLN A 7 9.44 -1.82 -14.53
CA GLN A 7 8.42 -1.95 -13.50
C GLN A 7 8.66 -1.00 -12.32
N LYS A 8 9.92 -0.86 -11.89
CA LYS A 8 10.30 0.12 -10.86
C LYS A 8 9.95 1.55 -11.30
N GLN A 9 10.27 1.92 -12.54
CA GLN A 9 9.92 3.25 -13.05
C GLN A 9 8.40 3.49 -13.08
N ILE A 10 7.60 2.47 -13.40
CA ILE A 10 6.13 2.56 -13.38
C ILE A 10 5.63 2.73 -11.94
N LEU A 11 6.23 2.05 -10.96
CA LEU A 11 5.91 2.24 -9.55
C LEU A 11 6.31 3.63 -9.06
N ASP A 12 7.49 4.13 -9.42
CA ASP A 12 7.91 5.49 -9.08
C ASP A 12 6.93 6.53 -9.64
N ILE A 13 6.39 6.30 -10.85
CA ILE A 13 5.35 7.16 -11.46
C ILE A 13 4.04 7.04 -10.68
N PHE A 14 3.63 5.82 -10.32
CA PHE A 14 2.42 5.58 -9.54
C PHE A 14 2.48 6.27 -8.18
N GLU A 15 3.60 6.15 -7.47
CA GLU A 15 3.84 6.80 -6.17
C GLU A 15 3.86 8.33 -6.30
N LYS A 16 4.57 8.87 -7.30
CA LYS A 16 4.60 10.32 -7.57
C LYS A 16 3.23 10.92 -7.89
N ASN A 17 2.33 10.13 -8.46
CA ASN A 17 0.96 10.55 -8.78
C ASN A 17 -0.04 10.19 -7.68
N GLY A 18 0.43 9.91 -6.45
CA GLY A 18 -0.45 9.68 -5.31
C GLY A 18 -1.24 8.37 -5.40
N GLY A 19 -0.67 7.33 -6.01
CA GLY A 19 -1.35 6.04 -6.19
C GLY A 19 -2.34 6.03 -7.36
N ALA A 20 -2.11 6.87 -8.37
CA ALA A 20 -2.86 6.86 -9.62
C ALA A 20 -1.90 6.68 -10.82
N LEU A 21 -2.23 5.77 -11.73
CA LEU A 21 -1.47 5.62 -12.98
C LEU A 21 -1.93 6.69 -13.99
N PRO A 22 -1.00 7.43 -14.62
CA PRO A 22 -1.29 8.22 -15.81
C PRO A 22 -1.72 7.32 -16.98
N SER A 23 -2.08 7.93 -18.11
CA SER A 23 -2.39 7.16 -19.31
C SER A 23 -1.17 6.36 -19.78
N PHE A 24 -1.39 5.23 -20.46
CA PHE A 24 -0.30 4.40 -20.96
C PHE A 24 0.65 5.17 -21.90
N ARG A 25 0.13 6.15 -22.64
CA ARG A 25 0.91 7.03 -23.50
C ARG A 25 1.83 7.96 -22.71
N GLU A 26 1.34 8.52 -21.61
CA GLU A 26 2.14 9.39 -20.73
C GLU A 26 3.23 8.60 -20.02
N ILE A 27 2.89 7.42 -19.50
CA ILE A 27 3.86 6.51 -18.88
C ILE A 27 4.93 6.13 -19.89
N ALA A 28 4.54 5.74 -21.12
CA ALA A 28 5.46 5.38 -22.19
C ALA A 28 6.46 6.50 -22.49
N ARG A 29 5.95 7.75 -22.60
CA ARG A 29 6.77 8.95 -22.81
C ARG A 29 7.73 9.20 -21.66
N GLN A 30 7.27 9.05 -20.41
CA GLN A 30 8.10 9.31 -19.22
C GLN A 30 9.21 8.28 -19.02
N ILE A 31 8.96 7.00 -19.32
CA ILE A 31 9.95 5.93 -19.13
C ILE A 31 10.80 5.65 -20.39
N GLY A 32 10.50 6.34 -21.50
CA GLY A 32 11.26 6.23 -22.74
C GLY A 32 11.00 4.95 -23.54
N VAL A 33 9.80 4.36 -23.44
CA VAL A 33 9.41 3.22 -24.28
C VAL A 33 8.51 3.68 -25.43
N SER A 34 8.71 3.11 -26.61
CA SER A 34 7.99 3.46 -27.83
C SER A 34 6.57 2.88 -27.90
N SER A 35 6.30 1.80 -27.16
CA SER A 35 5.04 1.05 -27.24
C SER A 35 4.24 1.11 -25.94
N THR A 36 2.97 1.53 -26.05
CA THR A 36 1.98 1.45 -24.96
C THR A 36 1.68 0.01 -24.57
N ASN A 37 1.89 -0.97 -25.46
CA ASN A 37 1.69 -2.38 -25.12
C ASN A 37 2.74 -2.89 -24.14
N THR A 38 3.99 -2.43 -24.25
CA THR A 38 5.04 -2.73 -23.27
C THR A 38 4.67 -2.18 -21.89
N VAL A 39 4.11 -0.97 -21.84
CA VAL A 39 3.58 -0.39 -20.59
C VAL A 39 2.45 -1.24 -20.03
N SER A 40 1.46 -1.60 -20.85
CA SER A 40 0.33 -2.44 -20.43
C SER A 40 0.79 -3.77 -19.85
N TYR A 41 1.73 -4.45 -20.52
CA TYR A 41 2.31 -5.71 -20.05
C TYR A 41 2.95 -5.58 -18.65
N HIS A 42 3.72 -4.51 -18.42
CA HIS A 42 4.35 -4.30 -17.12
C HIS A 42 3.34 -3.92 -16.04
N ILE A 43 2.32 -3.12 -16.37
CA ILE A 43 1.22 -2.78 -15.46
C ILE A 43 0.44 -4.03 -15.08
N GLU A 44 0.07 -4.89 -16.03
CA GLU A 44 -0.62 -6.16 -15.75
C GLU A 44 0.21 -7.07 -14.86
N ARG A 45 1.52 -7.20 -15.12
CA ARG A 45 2.41 -7.94 -14.22
C ARG A 45 2.46 -7.34 -12.82
N LEU A 46 2.52 -6.02 -12.71
CA LEU A 46 2.55 -5.34 -11.43
C LEU A 46 1.24 -5.51 -10.67
N ARG A 47 0.09 -5.44 -11.35
CA ARG A 47 -1.23 -5.77 -10.80
C ARG A 47 -1.32 -7.21 -10.32
N LYS A 48 -0.94 -8.17 -11.17
CA LYS A 48 -0.93 -9.60 -10.83
C LYS A 48 -0.06 -9.92 -9.61
N ASN A 49 0.99 -9.13 -9.41
CA ASN A 49 1.88 -9.25 -8.27
C ASN A 49 1.48 -8.37 -7.07
N GLY A 50 0.36 -7.65 -7.15
CA GLY A 50 -0.21 -6.85 -6.06
C GLY A 50 0.34 -5.43 -5.88
N TYR A 51 1.13 -4.92 -6.83
CA TYR A 51 1.77 -3.61 -6.69
C TYR A 51 0.94 -2.41 -7.19
N LEU A 52 -0.09 -2.63 -8.02
CA LEU A 52 -0.85 -1.53 -8.66
C LEU A 52 -2.38 -1.59 -8.48
N ASP A 53 -2.93 -2.68 -7.94
CA ASP A 53 -4.37 -2.80 -7.69
C ASP A 53 -4.66 -2.77 -6.19
N ILE A 54 -4.90 -1.55 -5.72
CA ILE A 54 -5.32 -1.29 -4.35
C ILE A 54 -6.78 -1.71 -4.22
N GLY A 55 -7.05 -2.70 -3.36
CA GLY A 55 -8.39 -3.24 -3.11
C GLY A 55 -8.65 -4.63 -3.71
N HIS A 56 -8.27 -4.90 -4.97
CA HIS A 56 -8.58 -6.19 -5.63
C HIS A 56 -7.53 -7.29 -5.46
N SER A 57 -6.28 -6.93 -5.16
CA SER A 57 -5.23 -7.91 -4.84
C SER A 57 -5.33 -8.33 -3.37
N PRO A 58 -5.08 -9.62 -3.03
CA PRO A 58 -5.00 -10.06 -1.64
C PRO A 58 -3.89 -9.36 -0.85
N GLN A 59 -2.94 -8.71 -1.51
CA GLN A 59 -1.89 -7.95 -0.83
C GLN A 59 -1.42 -6.77 -1.70
N GLY A 60 -0.95 -5.70 -1.09
CA GLY A 60 -0.44 -4.54 -1.84
C GLY A 60 0.11 -3.43 -0.96
N MET A 61 0.63 -2.39 -1.60
CA MET A 61 1.13 -1.17 -0.95
C MET A 61 0.55 0.06 -1.65
N ALA A 62 0.19 1.09 -0.88
CA ALA A 62 -0.50 2.25 -1.40
C ALA A 62 -0.21 3.51 -0.58
N ASN A 63 -0.15 4.68 -1.23
CA ASN A 63 -0.11 5.94 -0.48
C ASN A 63 -1.44 6.15 0.25
N LEU A 64 -1.36 6.55 1.52
CA LEU A 64 -2.52 6.74 2.37
C LEU A 64 -3.22 8.06 1.98
N SER A 65 -4.16 7.96 1.05
CA SER A 65 -5.08 9.03 0.69
C SER A 65 -6.53 8.59 0.94
N LEU A 66 -7.45 9.53 1.14
CA LEU A 66 -8.88 9.22 1.23
C LEU A 66 -9.37 8.39 0.03
N LYS A 67 -8.90 8.74 -1.17
CA LYS A 67 -9.23 8.01 -2.40
C LYS A 67 -8.75 6.56 -2.35
N THR A 68 -7.52 6.34 -1.89
CA THR A 68 -6.93 5.01 -1.70
C THR A 68 -7.75 4.18 -0.74
N ILE A 69 -8.12 4.76 0.40
CA ILE A 69 -8.81 4.03 1.47
C ILE A 69 -10.23 3.66 1.03
N LEU A 70 -10.91 4.58 0.34
CA LEU A 70 -12.23 4.28 -0.23
C LEU A 70 -12.19 3.17 -1.29
N ALA A 71 -11.05 3.03 -1.99
CA ALA A 71 -10.83 1.96 -2.96
C ALA A 71 -10.42 0.62 -2.33
N LEU A 72 -10.02 0.58 -1.05
CA LEU A 72 -9.73 -0.68 -0.36
C LEU A 72 -11.00 -1.51 -0.20
N ASP A 73 -10.87 -2.81 -0.40
CA ASP A 73 -11.92 -3.76 -0.11
C ASP A 73 -12.22 -3.75 1.41
N ALA A 74 -13.51 -3.76 1.76
CA ALA A 74 -13.98 -3.96 3.13
C ALA A 74 -13.86 -5.44 3.52
N LYS A 75 -12.62 -5.94 3.61
CA LYS A 75 -12.31 -7.34 3.91
C LYS A 75 -11.44 -7.48 5.15
N PRO A 76 -11.43 -8.68 5.76
CA PRO A 76 -10.54 -8.98 6.86
C PRO A 76 -9.07 -9.01 6.41
N GLY A 77 -8.16 -8.57 7.27
CA GLY A 77 -6.73 -8.71 7.02
C GLY A 77 -5.83 -7.96 8.01
N VAL A 78 -4.57 -7.87 7.65
CA VAL A 78 -3.50 -7.20 8.39
C VAL A 78 -2.97 -6.04 7.54
N TYR A 79 -2.64 -4.93 8.17
CA TYR A 79 -2.02 -3.79 7.49
C TYR A 79 -0.94 -3.16 8.35
N VAL A 80 0.02 -2.53 7.68
CA VAL A 80 1.12 -1.78 8.28
C VAL A 80 1.03 -0.36 7.74
N VAL A 81 1.04 0.62 8.63
CA VAL A 81 1.12 2.03 8.26
C VAL A 81 2.58 2.46 8.33
N LEU A 82 3.02 3.13 7.27
CA LEU A 82 4.37 3.61 7.11
C LEU A 82 4.35 5.13 6.95
N CYS A 83 5.35 5.79 7.53
CA CYS A 83 5.64 7.21 7.31
C CYS A 83 7.07 7.28 6.76
N ALA A 84 7.25 7.88 5.58
CA ALA A 84 8.54 7.92 4.89
C ALA A 84 9.20 6.52 4.77
N ASN A 85 8.40 5.50 4.41
CA ASN A 85 8.80 4.09 4.34
C ASN A 85 9.28 3.45 5.65
N LYS A 86 9.04 4.11 6.80
CA LYS A 86 9.29 3.54 8.12
C LYS A 86 7.96 3.09 8.73
N PRO A 87 7.80 1.79 9.04
CA PRO A 87 6.60 1.31 9.69
C PRO A 87 6.51 1.88 11.10
N PHE A 88 5.32 2.30 11.51
CA PHE A 88 5.07 2.86 12.84
C PHE A 88 3.75 2.38 13.46
N TYR A 89 2.96 1.59 12.72
CA TYR A 89 1.74 1.01 13.25
C TYR A 89 1.40 -0.28 12.50
N ILE A 90 0.92 -1.30 13.23
CA ILE A 90 0.39 -2.53 12.66
C ILE A 90 -1.03 -2.75 13.17
N GLY A 91 -1.97 -2.81 12.23
CA GLY A 91 -3.37 -3.12 12.48
C GLY A 91 -3.77 -4.49 11.97
N SER A 92 -4.78 -5.08 12.60
CA SER A 92 -5.51 -6.23 12.07
C SER A 92 -6.98 -6.04 12.35
N SER A 93 -7.83 -6.31 11.36
CA SER A 93 -9.25 -6.08 11.46
C SER A 93 -10.04 -7.04 10.58
N THR A 94 -11.33 -7.22 10.91
CA THR A 94 -12.31 -7.86 10.03
C THR A 94 -12.76 -6.95 8.90
N ASN A 95 -12.46 -5.64 8.99
CA ASN A 95 -12.72 -4.67 7.95
C ASN A 95 -11.59 -3.63 7.91
N ILE A 96 -10.55 -3.92 7.13
CA ILE A 96 -9.35 -3.07 7.02
C ILE A 96 -9.71 -1.63 6.61
N ARG A 97 -10.63 -1.45 5.65
CA ARG A 97 -11.06 -0.12 5.21
C ARG A 97 -11.60 0.71 6.37
N LYS A 98 -12.54 0.16 7.14
CA LYS A 98 -13.17 0.85 8.27
C LYS A 98 -12.13 1.17 9.35
N ASP A 99 -11.31 0.19 9.70
CA ASP A 99 -10.31 0.32 10.76
C ASP A 99 -9.26 1.38 10.44
N ILE A 100 -8.81 1.47 9.18
CA ILE A 100 -7.90 2.52 8.71
C ILE A 100 -8.56 3.91 8.78
N LEU A 101 -9.82 4.05 8.36
CA LEU A 101 -10.56 5.32 8.44
C LEU A 101 -10.67 5.82 9.89
N GLU A 102 -10.98 4.92 10.82
CA GLU A 102 -11.18 5.27 12.23
C GLU A 102 -9.86 5.54 12.94
N THR A 103 -8.86 4.68 12.72
CA THR A 103 -7.61 4.68 13.51
C THR A 103 -6.55 5.60 12.93
N VAL A 104 -6.45 5.68 11.60
CA VAL A 104 -5.36 6.38 10.92
C VAL A 104 -5.79 7.80 10.54
N ILE A 105 -6.99 7.95 9.97
CA ILE A 105 -7.51 9.29 9.61
C ILE A 105 -8.13 10.01 10.79
N GLY A 106 -8.58 9.29 11.81
CA GLY A 106 -9.07 9.90 13.04
C GLY A 106 -10.48 10.48 12.91
N ILE A 107 -11.36 9.79 12.17
CA ILE A 107 -12.78 10.19 12.12
C ILE A 107 -13.40 10.17 13.54
N ASP A 108 -12.92 9.29 14.43
CA ASP A 108 -13.39 9.15 15.82
C ASP A 108 -12.29 9.25 16.90
N ARG A 109 -11.02 9.50 16.51
CA ARG A 109 -9.86 9.62 17.42
C ARG A 109 -8.88 10.68 16.92
N SER A 110 -8.03 11.24 17.80
CA SER A 110 -6.93 12.07 17.30
C SER A 110 -5.99 11.22 16.43
N PRO A 111 -5.70 11.63 15.18
CA PRO A 111 -4.79 10.89 14.30
C PRO A 111 -3.39 10.86 14.91
N PHE A 112 -2.59 9.85 14.53
CA PHE A 112 -1.21 9.74 15.02
C PHE A 112 -0.43 11.04 14.75
N PRO A 113 0.45 11.48 15.67
CA PRO A 113 1.27 12.69 15.46
C PRO A 113 2.07 12.67 14.14
N GLN A 114 2.53 11.49 13.73
CA GLN A 114 3.23 11.22 12.47
C GLN A 114 2.38 11.59 11.24
N ILE A 115 1.04 11.52 11.36
CA ILE A 115 0.09 11.79 10.29
C ILE A 115 -0.17 13.28 10.17
N VAL A 116 -0.26 13.99 11.30
CA VAL A 116 -0.52 15.44 11.34
C VAL A 116 0.65 16.22 10.73
N GLY A 117 1.88 15.75 10.91
CA GLY A 117 3.06 16.45 10.44
C GLY A 117 3.33 16.33 8.94
N LYS A 118 2.98 15.19 8.31
CA LYS A 118 3.42 14.82 6.95
C LYS A 118 2.49 13.81 6.25
N PRO A 119 1.24 14.18 5.95
CA PRO A 119 0.26 13.25 5.38
C PRO A 119 0.66 12.68 4.01
N GLU A 120 1.43 13.42 3.22
CA GLU A 120 1.95 13.00 1.91
C GLU A 120 3.03 11.91 1.96
N GLU A 121 3.68 11.72 3.12
CA GLU A 121 4.70 10.69 3.30
C GLU A 121 4.11 9.36 3.82
N LEU A 122 2.78 9.29 3.95
CA LEU A 122 2.10 8.12 4.49
C LEU A 122 1.79 7.09 3.41
N SER A 123 2.07 5.83 3.73
CA SER A 123 1.66 4.69 2.94
C SER A 123 1.14 3.56 3.82
N ILE A 124 0.41 2.64 3.21
CA ILE A 124 -0.10 1.42 3.83
C ILE A 124 0.38 0.23 3.03
N ALA A 125 0.86 -0.79 3.72
CA ALA A 125 0.98 -2.14 3.18
C ALA A 125 -0.14 -2.98 3.78
N TYR A 126 -0.82 -3.80 2.98
CA TYR A 126 -1.93 -4.62 3.47
C TYR A 126 -1.88 -6.03 2.91
N HIS A 127 -2.49 -6.96 3.65
CA HIS A 127 -2.72 -8.34 3.27
C HIS A 127 -4.11 -8.77 3.75
N ILE A 128 -4.99 -9.10 2.82
CA ILE A 128 -6.34 -9.65 3.01
C ILE A 128 -6.22 -11.11 3.43
N ILE A 129 -6.69 -11.41 4.64
CA ILE A 129 -6.62 -12.75 5.25
C ILE A 129 -7.94 -12.97 5.99
N GLU A 130 -8.74 -13.94 5.54
CA GLU A 130 -10.07 -14.23 6.13
C GLU A 130 -9.97 -15.00 7.44
N SER A 131 -8.95 -15.84 7.59
CA SER A 131 -8.70 -16.62 8.80
C SER A 131 -8.24 -15.73 9.95
N GLU A 132 -8.95 -15.78 11.08
CA GLU A 132 -8.59 -15.01 12.29
C GLU A 132 -7.28 -15.47 12.93
N PRO A 133 -7.01 -16.77 13.08
CA PRO A 133 -5.71 -17.26 13.54
C PRO A 133 -4.56 -16.79 12.64
N GLU A 134 -4.69 -16.90 11.31
CA GLU A 134 -3.63 -16.46 10.38
C GLU A 134 -3.38 -14.95 10.45
N ARG A 135 -4.44 -14.15 10.66
CA ARG A 135 -4.29 -12.70 10.89
C ARG A 135 -3.51 -12.42 12.17
N ALA A 136 -3.85 -13.11 13.25
CA ALA A 136 -3.17 -12.95 14.53
C ALA A 136 -1.69 -13.34 14.42
N ASP A 137 -1.41 -14.49 13.80
CA ASP A 137 -0.05 -14.99 13.56
C ASP A 137 0.78 -14.02 12.72
N LEU A 138 0.23 -13.52 11.60
CA LEU A 138 0.95 -12.56 10.77
C LEU A 138 1.19 -11.24 11.49
N LYS A 139 0.20 -10.74 12.25
CA LYS A 139 0.37 -9.52 13.05
C LYS A 139 1.51 -9.69 14.06
N GLN A 140 1.53 -10.81 14.78
CA GLN A 140 2.57 -11.13 15.76
C GLN A 140 3.94 -11.26 15.11
N TYR A 141 4.03 -11.99 14.00
CA TYR A 141 5.26 -12.12 13.21
C TYR A 141 5.81 -10.75 12.77
N LEU A 142 4.95 -9.84 12.28
CA LEU A 142 5.39 -8.52 11.85
C LEU A 142 5.91 -7.68 13.02
N LEU A 143 5.25 -7.73 14.18
CA LEU A 143 5.72 -7.06 15.40
C LEU A 143 7.13 -7.52 15.77
N GLU A 144 7.33 -8.84 15.87
CA GLU A 144 8.64 -9.44 16.20
C GLU A 144 9.70 -9.09 15.16
N PHE A 145 9.34 -9.15 13.88
CA PHE A 145 10.24 -8.84 12.77
C PHE A 145 10.75 -7.39 12.83
N TYR A 146 9.89 -6.42 13.12
CA TYR A 146 10.28 -5.02 13.18
C TYR A 146 11.03 -4.69 14.48
N GLN A 147 10.63 -5.27 15.61
CA GLN A 147 11.37 -5.15 16.87
C GLN A 147 12.78 -5.72 16.76
N ALA A 148 12.95 -6.88 16.11
CA ALA A 148 14.27 -7.47 15.85
C ALA A 148 15.16 -6.57 14.97
N LYS A 149 14.56 -5.67 14.18
CA LYS A 149 15.26 -4.66 13.37
C LYS A 149 15.48 -3.34 14.09
N GLY A 150 15.11 -3.24 15.37
CA GLY A 150 15.20 -2.02 16.16
C GLY A 150 14.21 -0.94 15.72
N ILE A 151 13.10 -1.33 15.10
CA ILE A 151 12.02 -0.41 14.72
C ILE A 151 10.93 -0.52 15.78
N ASP A 152 10.63 0.61 16.42
CA ASP A 152 9.56 0.73 17.40
C ASP A 152 8.24 1.01 16.68
N ILE A 153 7.22 0.21 16.99
CA ILE A 153 5.89 0.21 16.35
C ILE A 153 4.82 0.38 17.43
#